data_AF-A0A011NHV4-F1
#
_entry.id   AF-A0A011NHV4-F1
#
_cell.length_a   1.000
_cell.length_b   1.000
_cell.length_c   1.000
_cell.angle_alpha   90.00
_cell.angle_beta   90.00
_cell.angle_gamma   90.00
#
_symmetry.space_group_name_H-M   'P 1'
#
loop_
_entity.id
_entity.type
_entity.pdbx_description
1 polymer ?
#
loop_
_entity_poly.entity_id
_entity_poly.type
_entity_poly.pdbx_seq_one_letter_code
_entity_poly.pdbx_strand_id
1 'polypeptide(L)' 'MLSGINIEATVKLAQALLIPVIASGGLSSLDDIRRLCAVEEEGISATIAGRAIYDGSLDFATVQAAADRGTKT' A
#
# COMPACT_ATOMS: atom_id res chain seq x y z
N MET A 1 -12.92 -2.24 -10.76
CA MET A 1 -12.33 -1.83 -9.47
C MET A 1 -11.30 -2.87 -9.09
N LEU A 2 -10.01 -2.55 -9.25
CA LEU A 2 -8.76 -3.23 -8.87
C LEU A 2 -7.71 -2.81 -9.94
N SER A 3 -7.38 -1.52 -9.96
CA SER A 3 -6.55 -0.90 -11.01
C SER A 3 -5.16 -0.48 -10.48
N GLY A 4 -4.74 -1.06 -9.35
CA GLY A 4 -3.60 -0.60 -8.59
C GLY A 4 -3.93 0.59 -7.68
N ILE A 5 -3.01 0.87 -6.77
CA ILE A 5 -3.12 2.01 -5.84
C ILE A 5 -2.68 3.29 -6.57
N ASN A 6 -3.43 4.37 -6.38
CA ASN A 6 -3.02 5.69 -6.85
C ASN A 6 -2.01 6.31 -5.88
N ILE A 7 -0.75 5.91 -6.03
CA ILE A 7 0.34 6.31 -5.13
C ILE A 7 0.61 7.80 -5.21
N GLU A 8 0.59 8.39 -6.41
CA GLU A 8 0.85 9.82 -6.59
C GLU A 8 -0.17 10.67 -5.83
N ALA A 9 -1.47 10.36 -5.96
CA ALA A 9 -2.50 11.07 -5.21
C ALA A 9 -2.39 10.85 -3.70
N THR A 10 -2.01 9.64 -3.28
CA THR A 10 -1.87 9.29 -1.86
C THR A 10 -0.69 10.03 -1.22
N VAL A 11 0.45 10.14 -1.90
CA VAL A 11 1.61 10.92 -1.47
C VAL A 11 1.25 12.40 -1.36
N LYS A 12 0.59 12.97 -2.37
CA LYS A 12 0.13 14.37 -2.34
C LYS A 12 -0.79 14.65 -1.15
N LEU A 13 -1.67 13.70 -0.81
CA LEU A 13 -2.52 13.81 0.38
C LEU A 13 -1.70 13.72 1.68
N ALA A 14 -0.76 12.77 1.77
CA ALA A 14 0.08 12.58 2.95
C ALA A 14 0.94 13.82 3.24
N GLN A 15 1.57 14.39 2.22
CA GLN A 15 2.37 15.62 2.33
C GLN A 15 1.56 16.87 2.74
N ALA A 16 0.24 16.85 2.54
CA ALA A 16 -0.65 17.95 2.94
C ALA A 16 -1.15 17.84 4.39
N LEU A 17 -0.83 16.74 5.09
CA LEU A 17 -1.32 16.43 6.43
C LEU A 17 -0.16 16.34 7.44
N LEU A 18 -0.51 16.44 8.72
CA LEU A 18 0.42 16.26 9.84
C LEU A 18 0.24 14.89 10.51
N ILE A 19 -0.61 14.04 9.96
CA ILE A 19 -0.90 12.70 10.45
C ILE A 19 -0.60 11.66 9.37
N PRO A 20 -0.15 10.45 9.74
CA PRO A 20 0.11 9.40 8.77
C PRO A 20 -1.15 9.00 7.98
N VAL A 21 -0.96 8.68 6.70
CA VAL A 21 -2.01 8.24 5.78
C VAL A 21 -1.95 6.73 5.60
N ILE A 22 -3.12 6.09 5.60
CA ILE A 22 -3.28 4.70 5.21
C ILE A 22 -3.81 4.68 3.76
N ALA A 23 -3.04 4.09 2.85
CA ALA A 23 -3.48 3.88 1.48
C ALA A 23 -4.66 2.89 1.46
N SER A 24 -5.78 3.28 0.86
CA SER A 24 -6.97 2.43 0.81
C SER A 24 -7.58 2.42 -0.58
N GLY A 25 -7.84 1.21 -1.09
CA GLY A 25 -8.47 0.99 -2.39
C GLY A 25 -7.47 0.72 -3.52
N GLY A 26 -7.73 -0.37 -4.24
CA GLY A 26 -7.01 -0.68 -5.48
C GLY A 26 -5.80 -1.62 -5.32
N LEU A 27 -5.42 -2.01 -4.10
CA LEU A 27 -4.36 -3.01 -3.89
C LEU A 27 -4.67 -4.29 -4.65
N SER A 28 -3.80 -4.64 -5.60
CA SER A 28 -4.04 -5.73 -6.55
C SER A 28 -2.80 -6.56 -6.89
N SER A 29 -1.61 -6.10 -6.50
CA SER A 29 -0.35 -6.75 -6.85
C SER A 29 0.72 -6.61 -5.75
N LEU A 30 1.75 -7.46 -5.80
CA LEU A 30 2.97 -7.26 -5.01
C LEU A 30 3.75 -6.00 -5.41
N ASP A 31 3.57 -5.52 -6.65
CA ASP A 31 4.20 -4.28 -7.10
C ASP A 31 3.62 -3.06 -6.36
N ASP A 32 2.30 -3.05 -6.12
CA ASP A 32 1.67 -2.01 -5.30
C ASP A 32 2.32 -1.92 -3.90
N ILE A 33 2.63 -3.05 -3.26
CA ILE A 33 3.34 -3.06 -1.95
C ILE A 33 4.74 -2.47 -2.07
N ARG A 34 5.53 -2.90 -3.06
CA ARG A 34 6.89 -2.39 -3.23
C ARG A 34 6.90 -0.89 -3.47
N ARG A 35 5.97 -0.40 -4.29
CA ARG A 35 5.85 1.02 -4.60
C ARG A 35 5.37 1.82 -3.39
N LEU A 36 4.49 1.27 -2.55
CA LEU A 36 4.10 1.88 -1.27
C LEU A 36 5.27 1.96 -0.29
N CYS A 37 6.01 0.87 -0.09
CA CYS A 37 7.19 0.87 0.78
C CYS A 37 8.25 1.87 0.30
N ALA A 38 8.41 2.04 -1.02
CA ALA A 38 9.34 3.01 -1.59
C ALA A 38 9.00 4.47 -1.27
N VAL A 39 7.76 4.76 -0.85
CA VAL A 39 7.28 6.10 -0.50
C VAL A 39 6.80 6.19 0.96
N GLU A 40 7.19 5.24 1.81
CA GLU A 40 6.81 5.21 3.23
C GLU A 40 7.14 6.54 3.95
N GLU A 41 8.35 7.07 3.70
CA GLU A 41 8.84 8.32 4.28
C GLU A 41 8.02 9.56 3.87
N GLU A 42 7.17 9.46 2.85
CA GLU A 42 6.25 10.54 2.43
C GLU A 42 5.01 10.64 3.34
N GLY A 43 4.95 9.86 4.41
CA GLY A 43 3.86 9.88 5.40
C GLY A 43 2.81 8.80 5.18
N ILE A 44 3.10 7.76 4.39
CA ILE A 44 2.20 6.62 4.17
C ILE A 44 2.62 5.48 5.11
N SER A 45 1.79 5.16 6.10
CA SER A 45 2.16 4.20 7.16
C SER A 45 1.61 2.79 6.96
N ALA A 46 0.57 2.62 6.15
CA ALA A 46 -0.04 1.31 5.91
C ALA A 46 -0.87 1.30 4.63
N THR A 47 -1.33 0.11 4.24
CA THR A 47 -2.35 -0.08 3.21
C THR A 47 -3.42 -1.06 3.65
N ILE A 48 -4.64 -0.91 3.13
CA ILE A 48 -5.75 -1.85 3.37
C ILE A 48 -5.88 -2.83 2.20
N ALA A 49 -5.77 -4.12 2.52
CA ALA A 49 -6.01 -5.22 1.61
C ALA A 49 -7.40 -5.81 1.85
N GLY A 50 -8.31 -5.66 0.87
CA GLY A 50 -9.70 -6.12 0.97
C GLY A 50 -10.00 -7.19 -0.08
N ARG A 51 -10.80 -6.82 -1.08
CA ARG A 51 -11.31 -7.71 -2.13
C ARG A 51 -10.25 -8.65 -2.72
N ALA A 52 -9.05 -8.16 -3.03
CA ALA A 52 -8.01 -8.97 -3.64
C ALA A 52 -7.54 -10.15 -2.76
N ILE A 53 -7.62 -10.00 -1.43
CA ILE A 53 -7.39 -11.10 -0.50
C ILE A 53 -8.62 -12.02 -0.45
N TYR A 54 -9.81 -11.44 -0.40
CA TYR A 54 -11.05 -12.21 -0.27
C TYR A 54 -11.37 -13.08 -1.49
N ASP A 55 -11.03 -12.61 -2.69
CA ASP A 55 -11.22 -13.35 -3.95
C ASP A 55 -10.00 -14.19 -4.36
N GLY A 56 -8.93 -14.17 -3.56
CA GLY A 56 -7.73 -14.99 -3.76
C GLY A 56 -6.82 -14.51 -4.90
N SER A 57 -7.07 -13.34 -5.50
CA SER A 57 -6.16 -12.75 -6.49
C SER A 57 -4.82 -12.30 -5.90
N LEU A 58 -4.78 -12.06 -4.59
CA LEU A 58 -3.58 -11.85 -3.80
C LEU A 58 -3.53 -12.81 -2.61
N ASP A 59 -2.38 -13.46 -2.45
CA ASP A 59 -2.10 -14.28 -1.27
C ASP A 59 -1.64 -13.41 -0.09
N PHE A 60 -2.42 -13.41 1.00
CA PHE A 60 -2.15 -12.58 2.17
C PHE A 60 -0.76 -12.76 2.75
N ALA A 61 -0.31 -14.01 2.94
CA ALA A 61 0.98 -14.30 3.56
C ALA A 61 2.14 -13.74 2.72
N THR A 62 2.06 -13.91 1.40
CA THR A 62 3.05 -13.40 0.46
C THR A 62 3.12 -11.88 0.46
N VAL A 63 1.96 -11.22 0.50
CA VAL A 63 1.84 -9.75 0.49
C VAL A 63 2.35 -9.16 1.81
N GLN A 64 1.98 -9.76 2.95
CA GLN A 64 2.46 -9.35 4.27
C GLN A 64 3.98 -9.48 4.37
N ALA A 65 4.55 -10.61 3.97
CA ALA A 65 6.00 -10.82 3.99
C ALA A 65 6.75 -9.84 3.06
N ALA A 66 6.11 -9.35 1.99
CA ALA A 66 6.68 -8.31 1.15
C ALA A 66 6.70 -6.94 1.85
N ALA A 67 5.62 -6.60 2.57
CA ALA A 67 5.54 -5.36 3.36
C ALA A 67 6.58 -5.37 4.48
N ASP A 68 6.69 -6.46 5.25
CA ASP A 68 7.63 -6.59 6.38
C ASP A 68 9.10 -6.41 5.95
N ARG A 69 9.45 -6.84 4.73
CA ARG A 69 10.81 -6.67 4.16
C ARG A 69 11.06 -5.27 3.59
N GLY A 70 10.00 -4.56 3.22
CA GLY A 70 10.07 -3.27 2.55
C GLY A 70 10.25 -2.10 3.52
N THR A 71 9.79 -2.26 4.77
CA THR A 71 9.96 -1.27 5.84
C THR A 71 11.43 -1.14 6.22
N LYS A 72 12.02 0.03 5.96
CA LYS A 72 13.38 0.34 6.40
C LYS A 72 13.35 0.63 7.91
N THR A 73 14.22 -0.04 8.66
CA THR A 73 14.36 0.13 10.12
C THR A 73 14.93 1.48 10.48
#